data_AF-A0A8T3PMJ6-F1
#
_entry.id   AF-A0A8T3PMJ6-F1
#
_cell.length_a   1.000
_cell.length_b   1.000
_cell.length_c   1.000
_cell.angle_alpha   90.00
_cell.angle_beta   90.00
_cell.angle_gamma   90.00
#
_symmetry.space_group_name_H-M   'P 1'
#
loop_
_entity.id
_entity.type
_entity.pdbx_description
1 polymer ?
#
loop_
_entity_poly.entity_id
_entity_poly.type
_entity_poly.pdbx_seq_one_letter_code
_entity_poly.pdbx_strand_id
1 'polypeptide(L)'
;MGLVKGPKLVIFNMKGKPTNYKTFRYGFASTLMDDAYFDFSDGTSGSIYETEVIWFDEFDVAGSRNTGWLGNAIDPPQTTPWQNGVYRRRFQNGMVLVNPRGNGDRTVTIGSGYTRFKGKQDPVYNNGQVATTVVLRDRDGILLVKN
;
A
#
# COMPACT_ATOMS: atom_id res chain seq x y z
N MET A 1 -15.10 27.57 -6.08
CA MET A 1 -15.34 26.51 -7.08
C MET A 1 -14.07 25.69 -7.17
N GLY A 2 -14.03 24.49 -6.59
CA GLY A 2 -12.85 23.63 -6.69
C GLY A 2 -12.70 23.16 -8.12
N LEU A 3 -11.52 23.34 -8.73
CA LEU A 3 -11.22 22.82 -10.06
C LEU A 3 -11.53 21.32 -10.09
N VAL A 4 -12.44 20.92 -10.98
CA VAL A 4 -12.70 19.50 -11.27
C VAL A 4 -11.37 18.91 -11.72
N LYS A 5 -10.81 17.97 -10.95
CA LYS A 5 -9.59 17.26 -11.34
C LYS A 5 -9.88 16.51 -12.65
N GLY A 6 -8.92 16.56 -13.58
CA GLY A 6 -9.01 15.77 -14.82
C GLY A 6 -9.20 14.28 -14.51
N PRO A 7 -9.80 13.51 -15.44
CA PRO A 7 -10.05 12.09 -15.23
C PRO A 7 -8.73 11.34 -14.97
N LYS A 8 -8.74 10.45 -13.98
CA LYS A 8 -7.60 9.58 -13.66
C LYS A 8 -7.94 8.16 -14.13
N LEU A 9 -7.28 7.72 -15.20
CA LEU A 9 -7.59 6.49 -15.94
C LEU A 9 -6.60 5.35 -15.69
N VAL A 10 -5.68 5.50 -14.73
CA VAL A 10 -4.67 4.47 -14.44
C VAL A 10 -5.25 3.41 -13.52
N ILE A 11 -5.30 2.17 -14.02
CA ILE A 11 -5.68 0.97 -13.27
C ILE A 11 -4.46 0.05 -13.27
N PHE A 12 -4.12 -0.50 -12.11
CA PHE A 12 -3.05 -1.48 -11.94
C PHE A 12 -3.66 -2.79 -11.43
N ASN A 13 -3.76 -3.78 -12.33
CA ASN A 13 -4.05 -5.16 -11.94
C ASN A 13 -2.76 -5.88 -11.54
N MET A 14 -2.76 -6.48 -10.35
CA MET A 14 -1.68 -7.34 -9.87
C MET A 14 -2.14 -8.80 -9.83
N LYS A 15 -1.50 -9.66 -10.61
CA LYS A 15 -1.75 -11.10 -10.61
C LYS A 15 -0.82 -11.84 -9.66
N GLY A 16 -1.35 -12.67 -8.77
CA GLY A 16 -0.52 -13.49 -7.88
C GLY A 16 -1.33 -14.36 -6.91
N LYS A 17 -0.65 -15.18 -6.10
CA LYS A 17 -1.32 -15.97 -5.06
C LYS A 17 -1.90 -15.03 -3.99
N PRO A 18 -3.18 -15.13 -3.59
CA PRO A 18 -3.78 -14.26 -2.55
C PRO A 18 -3.09 -14.33 -1.19
N THR A 19 -2.39 -15.43 -0.90
CA THR A 19 -1.59 -15.61 0.32
C THR A 19 -0.17 -15.05 0.22
N ASN A 20 0.20 -14.48 -0.94
CA ASN A 20 1.47 -13.78 -1.12
C ASN A 20 1.28 -12.28 -0.87
N TYR A 21 1.12 -11.92 0.40
CA TYR A 21 0.82 -10.56 0.85
C TYR A 21 1.88 -9.54 0.45
N LYS A 22 3.14 -9.95 0.33
CA LYS A 22 4.23 -9.10 -0.17
C LYS A 22 3.95 -8.61 -1.61
N THR A 23 3.50 -9.51 -2.48
CA THR A 23 3.16 -9.16 -3.88
C THR A 23 1.99 -8.16 -3.92
N PHE A 24 0.97 -8.40 -3.10
CA PHE A 24 -0.13 -7.46 -2.93
C PHE A 24 0.36 -6.09 -2.44
N ARG A 25 1.10 -6.04 -1.32
CA ARG A 25 1.60 -4.79 -0.73
C ARG A 25 2.47 -4.01 -1.70
N TYR A 26 3.30 -4.68 -2.49
CA TYR A 26 4.09 -4.04 -3.52
C TYR A 26 3.21 -3.36 -4.59
N GLY A 27 2.23 -4.08 -5.14
CA GLY A 27 1.32 -3.53 -6.14
C GLY A 27 0.48 -2.38 -5.60
N PHE A 28 -0.16 -2.59 -4.45
CA PHE A 28 -1.05 -1.60 -3.84
C PHE A 28 -0.29 -0.36 -3.34
N ALA A 29 0.87 -0.52 -2.71
CA ALA A 29 1.67 0.65 -2.32
C ALA A 29 2.20 1.42 -3.54
N SER A 30 2.45 0.73 -4.67
CA SER A 30 2.86 1.39 -5.91
C SER A 30 1.76 2.28 -6.50
N THR A 31 0.50 1.84 -6.52
CA THR A 31 -0.60 2.66 -7.04
C THR A 31 -0.82 3.92 -6.22
N LEU A 32 -0.63 3.82 -4.90
CA LEU A 32 -0.75 4.95 -3.98
C LEU A 32 0.34 6.00 -4.18
N MET A 33 1.41 5.74 -4.93
CA MET A 33 2.40 6.76 -5.29
C MET A 33 1.85 7.82 -6.25
N ASP A 34 0.83 7.50 -7.04
CA ASP A 34 0.17 8.44 -7.97
C ASP A 34 -1.31 8.11 -8.17
N ASP A 35 -2.07 7.92 -7.08
CA ASP A 35 -3.54 7.70 -7.02
C ASP A 35 -4.15 6.81 -8.13
N ALA A 36 -3.48 5.74 -8.53
CA ALA A 36 -4.05 4.78 -9.47
C ALA A 36 -5.10 3.90 -8.77
N TYR A 37 -6.06 3.39 -9.54
CA TYR A 37 -6.94 2.31 -9.09
C TYR A 37 -6.16 1.00 -9.02
N PHE A 38 -6.50 0.15 -8.06
CA PHE A 38 -5.82 -1.13 -7.85
C PHE A 38 -6.83 -2.26 -7.80
N ASP A 39 -6.49 -3.36 -8.45
CA ASP A 39 -7.18 -4.63 -8.34
C ASP A 39 -6.17 -5.78 -8.28
N PHE A 40 -6.57 -6.90 -7.69
CA PHE A 40 -5.73 -8.07 -7.54
C PHE A 40 -6.47 -9.30 -8.04
N SER A 41 -5.78 -10.12 -8.83
CA SER A 41 -6.30 -11.36 -9.41
C SER A 41 -5.49 -12.57 -8.97
N ASP A 42 -6.15 -13.68 -8.65
CA ASP A 42 -5.44 -14.93 -8.32
C ASP A 42 -4.89 -15.61 -9.59
N GLY A 43 -5.46 -15.22 -10.74
CA GLY A 43 -5.05 -15.67 -12.04
C GLY A 43 -5.21 -17.17 -12.28
N THR A 44 -6.02 -17.84 -11.45
CA THR A 44 -6.41 -19.25 -11.57
C THR A 44 -7.57 -19.43 -12.53
N SER A 45 -8.38 -18.38 -12.71
CA SER A 45 -9.42 -18.38 -13.73
C SER A 45 -8.82 -17.96 -15.09
N GLY A 46 -9.07 -18.77 -16.13
CA GLY A 46 -8.85 -18.36 -17.54
C GLY A 46 -9.92 -17.36 -18.03
N SER A 47 -10.74 -16.86 -17.11
CA SER A 47 -11.84 -15.94 -17.32
C SER A 47 -11.37 -14.52 -17.04
N ILE A 48 -11.79 -13.57 -17.86
CA ILE A 48 -11.66 -12.13 -17.55
C ILE A 48 -12.60 -11.68 -16.41
N TYR A 49 -13.52 -12.55 -16.00
CA TYR A 49 -14.42 -12.37 -14.87
C TYR A 49 -13.95 -13.24 -13.72
N GLU A 50 -13.37 -12.61 -12.69
CA GLU A 50 -13.15 -13.27 -11.41
C GLU A 50 -14.48 -13.42 -10.69
N THR A 51 -14.78 -14.64 -10.22
CA THR A 51 -16.05 -14.94 -9.54
C THR A 51 -16.11 -14.38 -8.13
N GLU A 52 -14.96 -14.00 -7.55
CA GLU A 52 -14.84 -13.48 -6.20
C GLU A 52 -13.86 -12.31 -6.17
N VAL A 53 -14.15 -11.28 -5.36
CA VAL A 53 -13.23 -10.17 -5.12
C VAL A 53 -12.22 -10.59 -4.07
N ILE A 54 -10.94 -10.55 -4.42
CA ILE A 54 -9.86 -10.81 -3.47
C ILE A 54 -9.69 -9.60 -2.57
N TRP A 55 -10.10 -9.74 -1.31
CA TRP A 55 -10.07 -8.67 -0.33
C TRP A 55 -8.85 -8.78 0.60
N PHE A 56 -8.16 -7.65 0.80
CA PHE A 56 -7.02 -7.54 1.71
C PHE A 56 -7.34 -6.62 2.88
N ASP A 57 -6.79 -6.93 4.05
CA ASP A 57 -7.03 -6.17 5.27
C ASP A 57 -6.44 -4.74 5.23
N GLU A 58 -5.51 -4.44 4.32
CA GLU A 58 -5.05 -3.09 4.04
C GLU A 58 -6.13 -2.16 3.43
N PHE A 59 -7.15 -2.70 2.77
CA PHE A 59 -8.22 -1.89 2.17
C PHE A 59 -9.12 -1.22 3.21
N ASP A 60 -9.32 -1.87 4.36
CA ASP A 60 -10.26 -1.43 5.40
C ASP A 60 -9.67 -1.48 6.83
N VAL A 61 -8.36 -1.67 6.96
CA VAL A 61 -7.66 -1.81 8.25
C VAL A 61 -8.25 -2.96 9.07
N ALA A 62 -8.31 -4.14 8.47
CA ALA A 62 -8.85 -5.37 9.05
C ALA A 62 -10.33 -5.26 9.48
N GLY A 63 -11.15 -4.62 8.66
CA GLY A 63 -12.59 -4.41 8.88
C GLY A 63 -12.92 -3.23 9.80
N SER A 64 -12.00 -2.30 9.97
CA SER A 64 -12.26 -1.04 10.68
C SER A 64 -13.16 -0.12 9.85
N ARG A 65 -13.82 0.83 10.53
CA ARG A 65 -14.73 1.78 9.89
C ARG A 65 -13.94 2.75 8.99
N ASN A 66 -14.61 3.17 7.90
CA ASN A 66 -14.16 4.10 6.86
C ASN A 66 -13.27 3.45 5.80
N THR A 67 -13.84 3.03 4.67
CA THR A 67 -13.10 2.56 3.48
C THR A 67 -12.09 3.58 2.96
N GLY A 68 -12.26 4.86 3.30
CA GLY A 68 -11.27 5.93 3.10
C GLY A 68 -10.33 6.15 4.30
N TRP A 69 -9.94 5.09 5.00
CA TRP A 69 -9.22 5.18 6.28
C TRP A 69 -7.94 6.02 6.19
N LEU A 70 -7.22 5.90 5.07
CA LEU A 70 -5.96 6.59 4.82
C LEU A 70 -6.15 8.12 4.64
N GLY A 71 -7.35 8.52 4.19
CA GLY A 71 -7.70 9.91 3.88
C GLY A 71 -7.06 10.40 2.58
N ASN A 72 -7.06 11.71 2.38
CA ASN A 72 -6.45 12.32 1.20
C ASN A 72 -4.93 12.32 1.29
N ALA A 73 -4.25 12.24 0.14
CA ALA A 73 -2.82 12.44 0.06
C ALA A 73 -2.45 13.87 0.49
N ILE A 74 -1.44 13.99 1.35
CA ILE A 74 -0.82 15.26 1.73
C ILE A 74 0.34 15.55 0.78
N ASP A 75 1.11 14.51 0.45
CA ASP A 75 2.22 14.64 -0.49
C ASP A 75 1.71 14.55 -1.94
N PRO A 76 2.35 15.27 -2.89
CA PRO A 76 2.08 15.11 -4.31
C PRO A 76 2.42 13.69 -4.78
N PRO A 77 2.08 13.32 -6.04
CA PRO A 77 2.58 12.10 -6.63
C PRO A 77 4.11 12.00 -6.55
N GLN A 78 4.62 10.80 -6.26
CA GLN A 78 6.03 10.59 -6.00
C GLN A 78 6.79 10.20 -7.28
N THR A 79 7.76 11.03 -7.67
CA THR A 79 8.60 10.81 -8.87
C THR A 79 10.05 10.49 -8.53
N THR A 80 10.46 10.67 -7.28
CA THR A 80 11.83 10.41 -6.81
C THR A 80 11.81 9.64 -5.49
N PRO A 81 12.84 8.80 -5.21
CA PRO A 81 12.94 8.07 -3.96
C PRO A 81 13.20 9.02 -2.79
N TRP A 82 12.65 8.68 -1.62
CA TRP A 82 12.80 9.46 -0.40
C TRP A 82 14.03 9.05 0.42
N GLN A 83 14.17 7.76 0.73
CA GLN A 83 15.26 7.25 1.55
C GLN A 83 15.71 5.88 1.02
N ASN A 84 17.02 5.70 0.79
CA ASN A 84 17.60 4.41 0.41
C ASN A 84 16.93 3.75 -0.82
N GLY A 85 16.44 4.56 -1.77
CA GLY A 85 15.69 4.08 -2.94
C GLY A 85 14.22 3.72 -2.69
N VAL A 86 13.74 3.83 -1.45
CA VAL A 86 12.33 3.63 -1.07
C VAL A 86 11.55 4.91 -1.34
N TYR A 87 10.36 4.76 -1.92
CA TYR A 87 9.41 5.84 -2.17
C TYR A 87 8.46 5.98 -1.00
N ARG A 88 8.05 7.21 -0.69
CA ARG A 88 7.12 7.51 0.42
C ARG A 88 6.08 8.50 -0.02
N ARG A 89 4.82 8.23 0.31
CA ARG A 89 3.75 9.22 0.23
C ARG A 89 2.97 9.29 1.53
N ARG A 90 2.79 10.50 2.06
CA ARG A 90 1.97 10.76 3.26
C ARG A 90 0.53 11.08 2.90
N PHE A 91 -0.35 10.65 3.78
CA PHE A 91 -1.79 10.88 3.72
C PHE A 91 -2.26 11.44 5.07
N GLN A 92 -3.49 11.95 5.12
CA GLN A 92 -4.08 12.56 6.31
C GLN A 92 -3.95 11.68 7.56
N ASN A 93 -4.22 10.38 7.41
CA ASN A 93 -4.28 9.43 8.51
C ASN A 93 -3.21 8.34 8.43
N GLY A 94 -2.20 8.49 7.58
CA GLY A 94 -1.20 7.44 7.41
C GLY A 94 -0.05 7.77 6.47
N MET A 95 0.77 6.75 6.22
CA MET A 95 1.93 6.82 5.33
C MET A 95 2.05 5.53 4.55
N VAL A 96 2.39 5.63 3.27
CA VAL A 96 2.63 4.50 2.39
C VAL A 96 4.08 4.52 1.93
N LEU A 97 4.72 3.35 1.96
CA LEU A 97 6.08 3.16 1.46
C LEU A 97 6.10 2.01 0.46
N VAL A 98 6.93 2.15 -0.57
CA VAL A 98 7.19 1.07 -1.53
C VAL A 98 8.68 0.96 -1.85
N ASN A 99 9.19 -0.27 -1.81
CA ASN A 99 10.55 -0.59 -2.17
C ASN A 99 10.59 -1.23 -3.58
N PRO A 100 11.13 -0.52 -4.59
CA PRO A 100 11.09 -0.97 -5.97
C PRO A 100 11.95 -2.21 -6.23
N ARG A 101 11.62 -2.92 -7.31
CA ARG A 101 12.40 -4.07 -7.78
C ARG A 101 13.86 -3.68 -8.06
N GLY A 102 14.78 -4.51 -7.59
CA GLY A 102 16.22 -4.34 -7.78
C GLY A 102 16.87 -3.47 -6.70
N ASN A 103 16.10 -2.94 -5.75
CA ASN A 103 16.66 -2.14 -4.66
C ASN A 103 17.10 -3.01 -3.45
N GLY A 104 16.84 -4.32 -3.45
CA GLY A 104 17.23 -5.19 -2.35
C GLY A 104 16.48 -4.88 -1.06
N ASP A 105 16.87 -5.49 0.05
CA ASP A 105 16.23 -5.23 1.35
C ASP A 105 16.73 -3.89 1.91
N ARG A 106 15.79 -3.03 2.31
CA ARG A 106 16.05 -1.67 2.78
C ARG A 106 15.47 -1.43 4.17
N THR A 107 16.28 -0.80 5.01
CA THR A 107 15.82 -0.23 6.28
C THR A 107 15.63 1.27 6.11
N VAL A 108 14.49 1.79 6.56
CA VAL A 108 14.17 3.22 6.54
C VAL A 108 13.70 3.69 7.92
N THR A 109 13.91 4.96 8.21
CA THR A 109 13.56 5.58 9.49
C THR A 109 12.31 6.41 9.31
N ILE A 110 11.23 6.07 10.01
CA ILE A 110 9.92 6.71 9.87
C ILE A 110 9.77 7.93 10.78
N GLY A 111 10.37 7.86 11.97
CA GLY A 111 10.11 8.82 13.06
C GLY A 111 8.99 8.35 13.99
N SER A 112 8.49 9.24 14.85
CA SER A 112 7.41 8.94 15.79
C SER A 112 6.02 9.17 15.17
N GLY A 113 4.98 8.66 15.84
CA GLY A 113 3.58 8.93 15.48
C GLY A 113 2.97 8.00 14.45
N TYR A 114 3.63 6.89 14.12
CA TYR A 114 3.12 5.88 13.20
C TYR A 114 3.12 4.48 13.81
N THR A 115 2.09 3.70 13.48
CA THR A 115 1.95 2.29 13.86
C THR A 115 1.66 1.45 12.62
N ARG A 116 2.05 0.18 12.66
CA ARG A 116 1.44 -0.84 11.77
C ARG A 116 -0.01 -1.02 12.21
N PHE A 117 -0.93 -1.22 11.29
CA PHE A 117 -2.25 -1.69 11.71
C PHE A 117 -2.16 -3.14 12.17
N LYS A 118 -3.17 -3.60 12.92
CA LYS A 118 -3.24 -4.97 13.42
C LYS A 118 -4.09 -5.81 12.46
N GLY A 119 -3.43 -6.38 11.45
CA GLY A 119 -4.00 -7.24 10.43
C GLY A 119 -4.26 -8.67 10.91
N LYS A 120 -5.09 -9.39 10.15
CA LYS A 120 -5.38 -10.82 10.35
C LYS A 120 -4.69 -11.70 9.31
N GLN A 121 -4.44 -11.17 8.12
CA GLN A 121 -3.90 -11.93 7.00
C GLN A 121 -2.39 -12.14 7.11
N ASP A 122 -1.65 -11.09 7.48
CA ASP A 122 -0.20 -11.14 7.72
C ASP A 122 0.15 -10.52 9.09
N PRO A 123 -0.12 -11.21 10.22
CA PRO A 123 0.08 -10.66 11.56
C PRO A 123 1.55 -10.51 11.94
N VAL A 124 2.49 -11.02 11.13
CA VAL A 124 3.93 -10.79 11.32
C VAL A 124 4.29 -9.39 10.83
N TYR A 125 3.74 -8.96 9.70
CA TYR A 125 3.97 -7.62 9.13
C TYR A 125 2.98 -6.58 9.67
N ASN A 126 1.69 -6.87 9.75
CA ASN A 126 0.66 -5.95 10.22
C ASN A 126 0.31 -6.29 11.68
N ASN A 127 1.22 -5.95 12.59
CA ASN A 127 1.20 -6.47 13.97
C ASN A 127 0.76 -5.45 15.04
N GLY A 128 0.34 -4.25 14.65
CA GLY A 128 -0.08 -3.20 15.62
C GLY A 128 1.07 -2.44 16.29
N GLN A 129 2.33 -2.79 16.04
CA GLN A 129 3.47 -2.17 16.72
C GLN A 129 3.78 -0.77 16.18
N VAL A 130 4.35 0.08 17.04
CA VAL A 130 4.90 1.38 16.64
C VAL A 130 6.00 1.17 15.60
N ALA A 131 5.93 1.93 14.50
CA ALA A 131 6.84 1.84 13.39
C ALA A 131 7.79 3.04 13.37
N THR A 132 8.85 2.99 14.18
CA THR A 132 9.93 4.01 14.13
C THR A 132 10.96 3.72 13.03
N THR A 133 11.18 2.44 12.76
CA THR A 133 11.98 1.92 11.65
C THR A 133 11.22 0.79 10.98
N VAL A 134 11.42 0.65 9.67
CA VAL A 134 10.81 -0.43 8.88
C VAL A 134 11.86 -1.04 7.97
N VAL A 135 11.90 -2.37 7.96
CA VAL A 135 12.59 -3.15 6.94
C VAL A 135 11.60 -3.51 5.84
N LEU A 136 11.87 -3.09 4.62
CA LEU A 136 11.13 -3.44 3.41
C LEU A 136 12.00 -4.32 2.53
N ARG A 137 11.48 -5.50 2.18
CA ARG A 137 12.18 -6.41 1.27
C ARG A 137 12.12 -5.89 -0.16
N ASP A 138 12.97 -6.40 -1.05
CA ASP A 138 12.87 -6.12 -2.49
C ASP A 138 11.45 -6.43 -3.00
N ARG A 139 10.81 -5.51 -3.74
CA ARG A 139 9.40 -5.65 -4.19
C ARG A 139 8.43 -5.86 -3.02
N ASP A 140 8.43 -4.94 -2.07
CA ASP A 140 7.49 -4.94 -0.94
C ASP A 140 6.98 -3.51 -0.71
N GLY A 141 5.89 -3.41 0.03
CA GLY A 141 5.31 -2.15 0.47
C GLY A 141 4.81 -2.24 1.89
N ILE A 142 4.45 -1.10 2.46
CA ILE A 142 3.75 -1.06 3.75
C ILE A 142 2.87 0.17 3.84
N LEU A 143 1.75 0.01 4.54
CA LEU A 143 0.87 1.09 4.94
C LEU A 143 0.95 1.22 6.47
N LEU A 144 1.15 2.45 6.94
CA LEU A 144 1.23 2.80 8.35
C LEU A 144 0.08 3.71 8.73
N VAL A 145 -0.48 3.49 9.91
CA VAL A 145 -1.52 4.32 10.52
C VAL A 145 -0.85 5.42 11.31
N LYS A 146 -1.38 6.64 11.21
CA LYS A 146 -0.95 7.77 12.03
C LYS A 146 -1.67 7.72 13.38
N ASN A 147 -0.92 7.85 14.47
CA ASN A 147 -1.45 7.92 15.83
C ASN A 147 -2.08 9.28 16.14
#